data_AF-A0A2D4FG53-F1
#
_entry.id   AF-A0A2D4FG53-F1
#
_cell.length_a   1.000
_cell.length_b   1.000
_cell.length_c   1.000
_cell.angle_alpha   90.00
_cell.angle_beta   90.00
_cell.angle_gamma   90.00
#
_symmetry.space_group_name_H-M   'P 1'
#
loop_
_entity.id
_entity.type
_entity.pdbx_description
1 polymer ?
#
loop_
_entity_poly.entity_id
_entity_poly.type
_entity_poly.pdbx_seq_one_letter_code
_entity_poly.pdbx_strand_id
1 'polypeptide(L)'
;MSPRDEKHVLRGSPLYMAPEMVCSRQYDARVDLWSVGVILYEALFGRPPFASKSFAELEEKIRSSQPVELPSCPRLSPECRDLLQRLLQRDRQQRICFQAFFAHPFVDMEHMPSAESLGKATKLVTEAIKKDQEGDMASALSLYSKALEYFVPALRYERDAQRKEAIRSKVSDYILRAEQLKALVASDNKALLQKGCPGRDILKEMSRNKPRLSAALDAASAAVAKEEEGKEDSETLELYQQSLGELLLMLAAEPAGRRRELLHAEIQMLMGRAEYLKEQIKIKESQWEAESLGNEGLSDSVRNSCTLQ
;
A
#
# COMPACT_ATOMS: atom_id res chain seq x y z
N MET A 1 -50.12 -19.07 -3.73
CA MET A 1 -48.97 -18.21 -3.41
C MET A 1 -48.57 -17.45 -4.66
N SER A 2 -48.26 -16.16 -4.56
CA SER A 2 -47.98 -15.30 -5.73
C SER A 2 -46.50 -15.41 -6.15
N PRO A 3 -46.14 -15.34 -7.44
CA PRO A 3 -44.77 -15.53 -7.95
C PRO A 3 -43.74 -14.48 -7.50
N ARG A 4 -44.14 -13.48 -6.71
CA ARG A 4 -43.27 -12.41 -6.21
C ARG A 4 -42.64 -12.71 -4.84
N ASP A 5 -43.11 -13.75 -4.16
CA ASP A 5 -42.64 -14.12 -2.81
C ASP A 5 -41.37 -14.99 -2.82
N GLU A 6 -40.90 -15.46 -3.98
CA GLU A 6 -39.71 -16.33 -4.08
C GLU A 6 -38.37 -15.61 -3.84
N LYS A 7 -38.33 -14.27 -3.94
CA LYS A 7 -37.09 -13.49 -3.78
C LYS A 7 -36.69 -13.22 -2.32
N HIS A 8 -37.53 -13.58 -1.33
CA HIS A 8 -37.31 -13.25 0.09
C HIS A 8 -37.44 -14.46 1.03
N VAL A 9 -37.13 -15.67 0.54
CA VAL A 9 -36.94 -16.82 1.43
C VAL A 9 -35.61 -16.65 2.15
N LEU A 10 -35.64 -16.52 3.48
CA LEU A 10 -34.45 -16.45 4.33
C LEU A 10 -33.63 -17.75 4.14
N ARG A 11 -32.55 -17.67 3.36
CA ARG A 11 -31.61 -18.77 3.11
C ARG A 11 -30.22 -18.32 3.58
N GLY A 12 -29.56 -19.14 4.40
CA GLY A 12 -28.21 -18.86 4.88
C GLY A 12 -27.91 -19.56 6.21
N SER A 13 -26.63 -19.61 6.56
CA SER A 13 -26.16 -19.99 7.89
C SER A 13 -26.22 -18.76 8.81
N PRO A 14 -27.07 -18.73 9.85
CA PRO A 14 -27.36 -17.52 10.63
C PRO A 14 -26.14 -16.74 11.15
N LEU A 15 -25.04 -17.44 11.44
CA LEU A 15 -23.79 -16.84 11.94
C LEU A 15 -23.10 -15.92 10.92
N TYR A 16 -23.36 -16.08 9.62
CA TYR A 16 -22.72 -15.34 8.53
C TYR A 16 -23.66 -14.32 7.88
N MET A 17 -24.91 -14.24 8.32
CA MET A 17 -25.92 -13.37 7.72
C MET A 17 -25.74 -11.93 8.18
N ALA A 18 -25.96 -10.98 7.28
CA ALA A 18 -25.91 -9.56 7.59
C ALA A 18 -27.10 -9.14 8.50
N PRO A 19 -26.94 -8.15 9.38
CA PRO A 19 -27.99 -7.76 10.33
C PRO A 19 -29.30 -7.35 9.65
N GLU A 20 -29.20 -6.68 8.50
CA GLU A 20 -30.36 -6.27 7.70
C GLU A 20 -31.16 -7.46 7.13
N MET A 21 -30.52 -8.61 6.88
CA MET A 21 -31.24 -9.81 6.43
C MET A 21 -32.15 -10.36 7.53
N VAL A 22 -31.75 -10.18 8.79
CA VAL A 22 -32.51 -10.61 9.97
C VAL A 22 -33.54 -9.54 10.39
N CYS A 23 -33.20 -8.25 10.25
CA CYS A 23 -33.99 -7.15 10.78
C CYS A 23 -34.99 -6.54 9.79
N SER A 24 -34.63 -6.33 8.52
CA SER A 24 -35.41 -5.45 7.62
C SER A 24 -36.05 -6.15 6.42
N ARG A 25 -35.79 -7.43 6.16
CA ARG A 25 -36.22 -8.22 4.96
C ARG A 25 -35.87 -7.62 3.58
N GLN A 26 -35.54 -6.34 3.52
CA GLN A 26 -34.97 -5.63 2.39
C GLN A 26 -33.45 -5.58 2.56
N TYR A 27 -32.75 -6.17 1.62
CA TYR A 27 -31.30 -6.20 1.56
C TYR A 27 -30.83 -6.10 0.10
N ASP A 28 -29.56 -5.77 -0.09
CA ASP A 28 -28.91 -5.72 -1.40
C ASP A 28 -27.64 -6.61 -1.39
N ALA A 29 -26.91 -6.65 -2.50
CA ALA A 29 -25.73 -7.51 -2.63
C ALA A 29 -24.62 -7.23 -1.60
N ARG A 30 -24.63 -6.09 -0.89
CA ARG A 30 -23.64 -5.78 0.16
C ARG A 30 -23.75 -6.69 1.39
N VAL A 31 -24.79 -7.52 1.49
CA VAL A 31 -24.85 -8.59 2.50
C VAL A 31 -23.71 -9.59 2.32
N ASP A 32 -23.25 -9.81 1.09
CA ASP A 32 -22.14 -10.72 0.82
C ASP A 32 -20.82 -10.18 1.41
N LEU A 33 -20.63 -8.86 1.39
CA LEU A 33 -19.45 -8.22 2.01
C LEU A 33 -19.44 -8.38 3.53
N TRP A 34 -20.61 -8.40 4.18
CA TRP A 34 -20.69 -8.75 5.59
C TRP A 34 -20.26 -10.19 5.83
N SER A 35 -20.79 -11.14 5.03
CA SER A 35 -20.42 -12.55 5.14
C SER A 35 -18.92 -12.77 4.92
N VAL A 36 -18.31 -12.06 3.95
CA VAL A 36 -16.84 -12.06 3.76
C VAL A 36 -16.12 -11.54 5.00
N GLY A 37 -16.61 -10.46 5.63
CA GLY A 37 -16.06 -9.96 6.88
C GLY A 37 -16.15 -10.98 8.02
N VAL A 38 -17.26 -11.71 8.13
CA VAL A 38 -17.43 -12.77 9.13
C VAL A 38 -16.45 -13.92 8.88
N ILE A 39 -16.30 -14.36 7.63
CA ILE A 39 -15.35 -15.42 7.25
C ILE A 39 -13.92 -14.98 7.56
N LEU A 40 -13.55 -13.75 7.22
CA LEU A 40 -12.22 -13.20 7.53
C LEU A 40 -11.98 -13.13 9.04
N TYR A 41 -12.97 -12.67 9.81
CA TYR A 41 -12.91 -12.67 11.27
C TYR A 41 -12.67 -14.09 11.80
N GLU A 42 -13.44 -15.06 11.34
CA GLU A 42 -13.32 -16.45 11.76
C GLU A 42 -11.96 -17.06 11.39
N ALA A 43 -11.43 -16.76 10.20
CA ALA A 43 -10.10 -17.22 9.80
C ALA A 43 -8.98 -16.64 10.69
N LEU A 44 -9.14 -15.42 11.19
CA LEU A 44 -8.15 -14.74 12.04
C LEU A 44 -8.25 -15.14 13.52
N PHE A 45 -9.45 -15.34 14.02
CA PHE A 45 -9.71 -15.55 15.45
C PHE A 45 -10.22 -16.95 15.82
N GLY A 46 -10.41 -17.82 14.82
CA GLY A 46 -10.87 -19.20 14.97
C GLY A 46 -12.35 -19.37 15.32
N ARG A 47 -13.13 -18.27 15.39
CA ARG A 47 -14.56 -18.28 15.68
C ARG A 47 -15.29 -17.10 15.04
N PRO A 48 -16.57 -17.21 14.65
CA PRO A 48 -17.36 -16.08 14.18
C PRO A 48 -17.53 -14.99 15.26
N PRO A 49 -17.75 -13.71 14.88
CA PRO A 49 -17.88 -12.60 15.81
C PRO A 49 -19.11 -12.73 16.72
N PHE A 50 -20.17 -13.38 16.23
CA PHE A 50 -21.41 -13.61 16.98
C PHE A 50 -21.63 -15.08 17.33
N ALA A 51 -20.55 -15.83 17.56
CA ALA A 51 -20.68 -17.20 18.06
C ALA A 51 -21.56 -17.23 19.33
N SER A 52 -22.60 -18.05 19.30
CA SER A 52 -23.65 -18.11 20.33
C SER A 52 -24.10 -19.55 20.56
N LYS A 53 -24.59 -19.85 21.76
CA LYS A 53 -25.08 -21.19 22.14
C LYS A 53 -26.53 -21.42 21.73
N SER A 54 -27.28 -20.36 21.44
CA SER A 54 -28.66 -20.42 20.99
C SER A 54 -28.95 -19.41 19.88
N PHE A 55 -30.00 -19.68 19.10
CA PHE A 55 -30.46 -18.74 18.07
C PHE A 55 -30.94 -17.41 18.66
N ALA A 56 -31.60 -17.44 19.82
CA ALA A 56 -32.07 -16.23 20.49
C ALA A 56 -30.90 -15.30 20.90
N GLU A 57 -29.82 -15.88 21.43
CA GLU A 57 -28.59 -15.13 21.77
C GLU A 57 -27.90 -14.57 20.52
N LEU A 58 -27.86 -15.34 19.43
CA LEU A 58 -27.35 -14.87 18.14
C LEU A 58 -28.17 -13.68 17.62
N GLU A 59 -29.49 -13.80 17.65
CA GLU A 59 -30.41 -12.77 17.22
C GLU A 59 -30.25 -11.48 18.04
N GLU A 60 -30.11 -11.59 19.37
CA GLU A 60 -29.83 -10.46 20.26
C GLU A 60 -28.53 -9.74 19.88
N LYS A 61 -27.44 -10.48 19.67
CA LYS A 61 -26.14 -9.92 19.25
C LYS A 61 -26.20 -9.25 17.87
N ILE A 62 -26.98 -9.81 16.95
CA ILE A 62 -27.20 -9.22 15.61
C ILE A 62 -28.01 -7.92 15.70
N ARG A 63 -29.05 -7.89 16.55
CA ARG A 63 -29.93 -6.71 16.75
C ARG A 63 -29.28 -5.60 17.57
N SER A 64 -28.21 -5.90 18.32
CA SER A 64 -27.45 -4.91 19.08
C SER A 64 -26.98 -3.74 18.20
N SER A 65 -26.72 -2.58 18.80
CA SER A 65 -26.09 -1.42 18.15
C SER A 65 -24.58 -1.33 18.42
N GLN A 66 -24.02 -2.20 19.28
CA GLN A 66 -22.60 -2.19 19.64
C GLN A 66 -21.68 -2.66 18.51
N PRO A 67 -20.66 -1.88 18.09
CA PRO A 67 -19.73 -2.29 17.04
C PRO A 67 -19.12 -3.68 17.27
N VAL A 68 -18.70 -4.36 16.19
CA VAL A 68 -17.99 -5.64 16.34
C VAL A 68 -16.63 -5.39 16.98
N GLU A 69 -16.42 -5.99 18.15
CA GLU A 69 -15.15 -5.92 18.84
C GLU A 69 -14.12 -6.81 18.17
N LEU A 70 -12.95 -6.25 17.87
CA LEU A 70 -11.82 -6.99 17.32
C LEU A 70 -10.85 -7.32 18.47
N PRO A 71 -10.60 -8.61 18.77
CA PRO A 71 -9.61 -9.01 19.76
C PRO A 71 -8.25 -8.35 19.53
N SER A 72 -7.51 -8.11 20.61
CA SER A 72 -6.15 -7.57 20.55
C SER A 72 -5.11 -8.60 20.10
N CYS A 73 -5.45 -9.89 20.17
CA CYS A 73 -4.61 -11.01 19.76
C CYS A 73 -5.36 -11.92 18.76
N PRO A 74 -4.73 -12.32 17.63
CA PRO A 74 -3.39 -11.90 17.18
C PRO A 74 -3.33 -10.42 16.82
N ARG A 75 -2.13 -9.82 16.84
CA ARG A 75 -1.94 -8.45 16.32
C ARG A 75 -2.15 -8.48 14.82
N LEU A 76 -3.11 -7.69 14.35
CA LEU A 76 -3.40 -7.52 12.93
C LEU A 76 -2.61 -6.34 12.36
N SER A 77 -2.24 -6.40 11.08
CA SER A 77 -1.74 -5.22 10.38
C SER A 77 -2.81 -4.12 10.36
N PRO A 78 -2.42 -2.83 10.26
CA PRO A 78 -3.37 -1.72 10.16
C PRO A 78 -4.39 -1.90 9.02
N GLU A 79 -3.95 -2.40 7.87
CA GLU A 79 -4.77 -2.61 6.67
C GLU A 79 -5.76 -3.75 6.86
N CYS A 80 -5.33 -4.85 7.50
CA CYS A 80 -6.22 -5.97 7.84
C CYS A 80 -7.33 -5.51 8.79
N ARG A 81 -6.96 -4.73 9.81
CA ARG A 81 -7.91 -4.17 10.77
C ARG A 81 -8.88 -3.20 10.11
N ASP A 82 -8.41 -2.29 9.26
CA ASP A 82 -9.26 -1.35 8.51
C ASP A 82 -10.29 -2.10 7.66
N LEU A 83 -9.84 -3.06 6.85
CA LEU A 83 -10.72 -3.85 6.00
C LEU A 83 -11.81 -4.54 6.82
N LEU A 84 -11.41 -5.21 7.90
CA LEU A 84 -12.32 -5.99 8.73
C LEU A 84 -13.38 -5.09 9.39
N GLN A 85 -12.98 -3.91 9.89
CA GLN A 85 -13.90 -2.92 10.45
C GLN A 85 -14.90 -2.40 9.40
N ARG A 86 -14.44 -2.14 8.18
CA ARG A 86 -15.29 -1.62 7.09
C ARG A 86 -16.23 -2.66 6.50
N LEU A 87 -15.86 -3.95 6.54
CA LEU A 87 -16.73 -5.07 6.15
C LEU A 87 -17.80 -5.35 7.21
N LEU A 88 -17.41 -5.36 8.49
CA LEU A 88 -18.29 -5.65 9.63
C LEU A 88 -19.06 -4.42 10.13
N GLN A 89 -19.29 -3.46 9.24
CA GLN A 89 -20.14 -2.31 9.52
C GLN A 89 -21.62 -2.72 9.41
N ARG A 90 -22.37 -2.50 10.50
CA ARG A 90 -23.79 -2.89 10.56
C ARG A 90 -24.66 -2.07 9.62
N ASP A 91 -24.44 -0.75 9.56
CA ASP A 91 -25.13 0.09 8.59
C ASP A 91 -24.59 -0.21 7.18
N ARG A 92 -25.46 -0.76 6.33
CA ARG A 92 -25.15 -1.05 4.92
C ARG A 92 -24.67 0.17 4.12
N GLN A 93 -25.08 1.39 4.50
CA GLN A 93 -24.65 2.62 3.81
C GLN A 93 -23.21 3.01 4.17
N GLN A 94 -22.78 2.66 5.37
CA GLN A 94 -21.41 2.89 5.86
C GLN A 94 -20.49 1.71 5.55
N ARG A 95 -21.04 0.53 5.26
CA ARG A 95 -20.28 -0.65 4.85
C ARG A 95 -19.55 -0.38 3.53
N ILE A 96 -18.32 -0.87 3.44
CA ILE A 96 -17.51 -0.76 2.22
C ILE A 96 -18.30 -1.24 1.00
N CYS A 97 -18.20 -0.52 -0.12
CA CYS A 97 -18.78 -0.96 -1.39
C CYS A 97 -17.83 -1.92 -2.11
N PHE A 98 -18.34 -2.70 -3.06
CA PHE A 98 -17.54 -3.67 -3.82
C PHE A 98 -16.31 -3.03 -4.50
N GLN A 99 -16.47 -1.86 -5.11
CA GLN A 99 -15.35 -1.16 -5.75
C GLN A 99 -14.23 -0.84 -4.76
N ALA A 100 -14.58 -0.32 -3.58
CA ALA A 100 -13.61 -0.01 -2.54
C ALA A 100 -13.02 -1.27 -1.89
N PHE A 101 -13.79 -2.37 -1.82
CA PHE A 101 -13.32 -3.66 -1.33
C PHE A 101 -12.22 -4.25 -2.23
N PHE A 102 -12.46 -4.32 -3.54
CA PHE A 102 -11.47 -4.87 -4.48
C PHE A 102 -10.24 -3.97 -4.66
N ALA A 103 -10.38 -2.66 -4.43
CA ALA A 103 -9.26 -1.72 -4.42
C ALA A 103 -8.57 -1.58 -3.05
N HIS A 104 -9.01 -2.34 -2.04
CA HIS A 104 -8.46 -2.22 -0.69
C HIS A 104 -7.01 -2.77 -0.65
N PRO A 105 -6.04 -2.07 -0.04
CA PRO A 105 -4.63 -2.50 0.00
C PRO A 105 -4.41 -3.91 0.54
N PHE A 106 -5.22 -4.33 1.52
CA PHE A 106 -5.15 -5.70 2.07
C PHE A 106 -5.59 -6.80 1.09
N VAL A 107 -6.48 -6.50 0.12
CA VAL A 107 -6.98 -7.49 -0.84
C VAL A 107 -6.04 -7.63 -2.03
N ASP A 108 -5.47 -6.51 -2.48
CA ASP A 108 -4.50 -6.40 -3.59
C ASP A 108 -4.70 -7.44 -4.71
N MET A 109 -5.82 -7.30 -5.44
CA MET A 109 -6.12 -8.16 -6.57
C MET A 109 -5.14 -7.95 -7.75
N GLU A 110 -4.46 -6.82 -7.81
CA GLU A 110 -3.57 -6.48 -8.92
C GLU A 110 -2.30 -7.33 -8.89
N HIS A 111 -1.72 -7.51 -7.70
CA HIS A 111 -0.50 -8.30 -7.52
C HIS A 111 -0.77 -9.75 -7.10
N MET A 112 -2.04 -10.18 -7.08
CA MET A 112 -2.40 -11.55 -6.77
C MET A 112 -1.65 -12.53 -7.70
N PRO A 113 -0.95 -13.54 -7.15
CA PRO A 113 -0.19 -14.49 -7.96
C PRO A 113 -1.10 -15.29 -8.88
N SER A 114 -0.91 -15.09 -10.18
CA SER A 114 -1.63 -15.77 -11.24
C SER A 114 -0.70 -15.90 -12.45
N ALA A 115 -1.06 -16.76 -13.40
CA ALA A 115 -0.32 -16.87 -14.65
C ALA A 115 -0.27 -15.52 -15.41
N GLU A 116 -1.32 -14.71 -15.28
CA GLU A 116 -1.39 -13.38 -15.90
C GLU A 116 -0.47 -12.37 -15.21
N SER A 117 -0.45 -12.33 -13.88
CA SER A 117 0.44 -11.40 -13.14
C SER A 117 1.91 -11.74 -13.31
N LEU A 118 2.27 -13.02 -13.35
CA LEU A 118 3.64 -13.45 -13.71
C LEU A 118 4.00 -13.05 -15.16
N GLY A 119 3.04 -13.16 -16.08
CA GLY A 119 3.21 -12.67 -17.46
C GLY A 119 3.45 -11.16 -17.52
N LYS A 120 2.73 -10.37 -16.72
CA LYS A 120 2.93 -8.92 -16.58
C LYS A 120 4.30 -8.60 -15.99
N ALA A 121 4.69 -9.27 -14.91
CA ALA A 121 5.99 -9.12 -14.27
C ALA A 121 7.14 -9.38 -15.26
N THR A 122 7.05 -10.46 -16.03
CA THR A 122 8.05 -10.83 -17.05
C THR A 122 8.15 -9.78 -18.16
N LYS A 123 7.01 -9.23 -18.61
CA LYS A 123 6.99 -8.13 -19.60
C LYS A 123 7.68 -6.88 -19.05
N LEU A 124 7.34 -6.48 -17.82
CA LEU A 124 7.93 -5.31 -17.16
C LEU A 124 9.44 -5.44 -17.00
N VAL A 125 9.95 -6.61 -16.59
CA VAL A 125 11.40 -6.86 -16.50
C VAL A 125 12.06 -6.81 -17.87
N THR A 126 11.42 -7.40 -18.88
CA THR A 126 11.99 -7.39 -20.24
C THR A 126 12.13 -5.96 -20.76
N GLU A 127 11.14 -5.11 -20.48
CA GLU A 127 11.21 -3.68 -20.80
C GLU A 127 12.25 -2.94 -19.95
N ALA A 128 12.37 -3.27 -18.66
CA ALA A 128 13.39 -2.72 -17.76
C ALA A 128 14.81 -3.01 -18.27
N ILE A 129 15.09 -4.26 -18.65
CA ILE A 129 16.38 -4.67 -19.22
C ILE A 129 16.67 -3.90 -20.52
N LYS A 130 15.66 -3.71 -21.37
CA LYS A 130 15.82 -2.95 -22.61
C LYS A 130 16.17 -1.49 -22.31
N LYS A 131 15.48 -0.87 -21.35
CA LYS A 131 15.75 0.52 -20.93
C LYS A 131 17.12 0.69 -20.29
N ASP A 132 17.55 -0.29 -19.51
CA ASP A 132 18.88 -0.35 -18.92
C ASP A 132 19.97 -0.41 -20.00
N GLN A 133 19.77 -1.25 -21.03
CA GLN A 133 20.67 -1.32 -22.19
C GLN A 133 20.69 -0.05 -23.05
N GLU A 134 19.56 0.67 -23.13
CA GLU A 134 19.44 1.98 -23.78
C GLU A 134 20.11 3.11 -22.97
N GLY A 135 20.50 2.84 -21.73
CA GLY A 135 21.11 3.83 -20.81
C GLY A 135 20.10 4.72 -20.09
N ASP A 136 18.79 4.44 -20.21
CA ASP A 136 17.74 5.15 -19.49
C ASP A 136 17.56 4.54 -18.08
N MET A 137 18.48 4.91 -17.19
CA MET A 137 18.59 4.31 -15.86
C MET A 137 17.38 4.62 -14.97
N ALA A 138 16.76 5.81 -15.11
CA ALA A 138 15.61 6.20 -14.31
C ALA A 138 14.36 5.41 -14.69
N SER A 139 14.07 5.29 -15.98
CA SER A 139 12.95 4.46 -16.44
C SER A 139 13.18 2.99 -16.14
N ALA A 140 14.42 2.49 -16.31
CA ALA A 140 14.78 1.11 -15.98
C ALA A 140 14.55 0.82 -14.49
N LEU A 141 14.99 1.70 -13.60
CA LEU A 141 14.79 1.58 -12.16
C LEU A 141 13.30 1.46 -11.81
N SER A 142 12.47 2.38 -12.32
CA SER A 142 11.03 2.38 -12.05
C SER A 142 10.35 1.10 -12.57
N LEU A 143 10.77 0.57 -13.73
CA LEU A 143 10.24 -0.67 -14.29
C LEU A 143 10.68 -1.90 -13.50
N TYR A 144 11.93 -1.94 -13.01
CA TYR A 144 12.39 -3.00 -12.12
C TYR A 144 11.59 -3.00 -10.81
N SER A 145 11.41 -1.84 -10.18
CA SER A 145 10.59 -1.71 -8.96
C SER A 145 9.16 -2.21 -9.19
N LYS A 146 8.51 -1.77 -10.27
CA LYS A 146 7.16 -2.22 -10.63
C LYS A 146 7.09 -3.72 -10.87
N ALA A 147 8.10 -4.32 -11.48
CA ALA A 147 8.09 -5.76 -11.69
C ALA A 147 8.22 -6.55 -10.38
N LEU A 148 9.03 -6.06 -9.43
CA LEU A 148 9.22 -6.69 -8.13
C LEU A 148 7.91 -6.76 -7.33
N GLU A 149 7.02 -5.78 -7.47
CA GLU A 149 5.68 -5.79 -6.87
C GLU A 149 4.84 -7.01 -7.27
N TYR A 150 5.06 -7.58 -8.46
CA TYR A 150 4.38 -8.79 -8.90
C TYR A 150 5.15 -10.08 -8.53
N PHE A 151 6.49 -10.03 -8.53
CA PHE A 151 7.31 -11.20 -8.24
C PHE A 151 7.33 -11.56 -6.74
N VAL A 152 7.32 -10.58 -5.84
CA VAL A 152 7.39 -10.83 -4.39
C VAL A 152 6.14 -11.59 -3.89
N PRO A 153 4.90 -11.19 -4.25
CA PRO A 153 3.73 -12.02 -3.97
C PRO A 153 3.82 -13.39 -4.64
N ALA A 154 4.30 -13.48 -5.89
CA ALA A 154 4.40 -14.76 -6.57
C ALA A 154 5.29 -15.77 -5.82
N LEU A 155 6.39 -15.31 -5.20
CA LEU A 155 7.25 -16.15 -4.35
C LEU A 155 6.53 -16.69 -3.12
N ARG A 156 5.63 -15.91 -2.53
CA ARG A 156 4.90 -16.29 -1.31
C ARG A 156 3.93 -17.45 -1.56
N TYR A 157 3.26 -17.45 -2.71
CA TYR A 157 2.20 -18.41 -3.01
C TYR A 157 2.62 -19.53 -3.98
N GLU A 158 3.86 -19.51 -4.50
CA GLU A 158 4.40 -20.60 -5.32
C GLU A 158 4.59 -21.87 -4.47
N ARG A 159 3.99 -22.97 -4.94
CA ARG A 159 3.97 -24.26 -4.21
C ARG A 159 5.13 -25.16 -4.61
N ASP A 160 5.61 -25.04 -5.83
CA ASP A 160 6.73 -25.83 -6.34
C ASP A 160 8.05 -25.27 -5.84
N ALA A 161 8.82 -26.10 -5.12
CA ALA A 161 10.08 -25.69 -4.50
C ALA A 161 11.16 -25.30 -5.52
N GLN A 162 11.26 -26.02 -6.65
CA GLN A 162 12.25 -25.72 -7.68
C GLN A 162 11.91 -24.44 -8.42
N ARG A 163 10.63 -24.26 -8.76
CA ARG A 163 10.16 -23.03 -9.40
C ARG A 163 10.29 -21.82 -8.48
N LYS A 164 9.97 -21.98 -7.20
CA LYS A 164 10.14 -20.94 -6.18
C LYS A 164 11.60 -20.51 -6.06
N GLU A 165 12.54 -21.45 -6.04
CA GLU A 165 13.97 -21.13 -6.00
C GLU A 165 14.45 -20.43 -7.28
N ALA A 166 13.99 -20.88 -8.45
CA ALA A 166 14.33 -20.22 -9.72
C ALA A 166 13.81 -18.77 -9.79
N ILE A 167 12.57 -18.54 -9.35
CA ILE A 167 11.99 -17.18 -9.25
C ILE A 167 12.79 -16.37 -8.22
N ARG A 168 13.15 -16.96 -7.07
CA ARG A 168 13.89 -16.28 -6.00
C ARG A 168 15.24 -15.78 -6.50
N SER A 169 16.03 -16.66 -7.12
CA SER A 169 17.32 -16.29 -7.71
C SER A 169 17.19 -15.12 -8.68
N LYS A 170 16.15 -15.13 -9.54
CA LYS A 170 15.90 -14.04 -10.48
C LYS A 170 15.48 -12.74 -9.78
N VAL A 171 14.63 -12.82 -8.76
CA VAL A 171 14.21 -11.67 -7.96
C VAL A 171 15.41 -11.03 -7.27
N SER A 172 16.31 -11.83 -6.69
CA SER A 172 17.56 -11.34 -6.09
C SER A 172 18.44 -10.63 -7.13
N ASP A 173 18.59 -11.18 -8.33
CA ASP A 173 19.33 -10.51 -9.42
C ASP A 173 18.71 -9.16 -9.79
N TYR A 174 17.37 -9.09 -9.88
CA TYR A 174 16.65 -7.86 -10.23
C TYR A 174 16.72 -6.80 -9.12
N ILE A 175 16.64 -7.21 -7.85
CA ILE A 175 16.82 -6.30 -6.71
C ILE A 175 18.25 -5.72 -6.74
N LEU A 176 19.26 -6.57 -6.87
CA LEU A 176 20.66 -6.11 -6.92
C LEU A 176 20.89 -5.14 -8.07
N ARG A 177 20.31 -5.41 -9.26
CA ARG A 177 20.41 -4.49 -10.39
C ARG A 177 19.69 -3.18 -10.12
N ALA A 178 18.50 -3.20 -9.51
CA ALA A 178 17.77 -2.00 -9.13
C ALA A 178 18.56 -1.15 -8.11
N GLU A 179 19.23 -1.76 -7.13
CA GLU A 179 20.12 -1.05 -6.19
C GLU A 179 21.30 -0.37 -6.90
N GLN A 180 21.90 -1.04 -7.88
CA GLN A 180 22.98 -0.45 -8.68
C GLN A 180 22.46 0.74 -9.51
N LEU A 181 21.32 0.59 -10.17
CA LEU A 181 20.68 1.66 -10.94
C LEU A 181 20.30 2.83 -10.04
N LYS A 182 19.79 2.56 -8.83
CA LYS A 182 19.58 3.55 -7.78
C LYS A 182 20.86 4.35 -7.51
N ALA A 183 21.99 3.68 -7.25
CA ALA A 183 23.23 4.37 -6.90
C ALA A 183 23.70 5.30 -8.04
N LEU A 184 23.53 4.86 -9.29
CA LEU A 184 23.85 5.64 -10.49
C LEU A 184 22.93 6.85 -10.63
N VAL A 185 21.61 6.64 -10.56
CA VAL A 185 20.60 7.73 -10.65
C VAL A 185 20.77 8.72 -9.49
N ALA A 186 21.07 8.25 -8.28
CA ALA A 186 21.40 9.10 -7.13
C ALA A 186 22.59 10.01 -7.44
N SER A 187 23.64 9.46 -8.05
CA SER A 187 24.87 10.21 -8.35
C SER A 187 24.66 11.26 -9.43
N ASP A 188 23.90 10.94 -10.49
CA ASP A 188 23.56 11.86 -11.57
C ASP A 188 22.61 12.96 -11.09
N ASN A 189 21.57 12.60 -10.33
CA ASN A 189 20.66 13.57 -9.73
C ASN A 189 21.40 14.46 -8.73
N LYS A 190 22.32 13.93 -7.91
CA LYS A 190 23.14 14.73 -7.01
C LYS A 190 24.04 15.71 -7.76
N ALA A 191 24.64 15.31 -8.89
CA ALA A 191 25.45 16.20 -9.73
C ALA A 191 24.62 17.30 -10.40
N LEU A 192 23.38 16.99 -10.83
CA LEU A 192 22.43 17.96 -11.38
C LEU A 192 21.91 18.91 -10.29
N LEU A 193 21.62 18.40 -9.11
CA LEU A 193 21.13 19.18 -7.97
C LEU A 193 22.22 20.07 -7.37
N GLN A 194 23.49 19.65 -7.31
CA GLN A 194 24.58 20.55 -6.90
C GLN A 194 24.83 21.69 -7.90
N LYS A 195 24.39 21.53 -9.16
CA LYS A 195 24.41 22.60 -10.17
C LYS A 195 23.21 23.57 -10.06
N GLY A 196 22.16 23.22 -9.31
CA GLY A 196 21.06 24.12 -8.95
C GLY A 196 21.19 24.57 -7.49
N CYS A 197 21.10 25.83 -7.08
CA CYS A 197 20.19 26.84 -7.57
C CYS A 197 20.61 28.19 -6.96
N PRO A 198 21.16 29.15 -7.72
CA PRO A 198 21.16 30.55 -7.30
C PRO A 198 19.73 31.10 -7.09
N GLY A 199 18.70 30.45 -7.66
CA GLY A 199 17.30 30.85 -7.53
C GLY A 199 16.63 30.59 -6.18
N ARG A 200 17.12 29.64 -5.37
CA ARG A 200 16.52 29.27 -4.08
C ARG A 200 16.78 30.34 -3.02
N ASP A 201 18.01 30.82 -2.96
CA ASP A 201 18.40 31.90 -2.04
C ASP A 201 17.66 33.20 -2.39
N ILE A 202 17.54 33.48 -3.69
CA ILE A 202 16.73 34.59 -4.21
C ILE A 202 15.25 34.42 -3.81
N LEU A 203 14.69 33.21 -3.93
CA LEU A 203 13.31 32.92 -3.54
C LEU A 203 13.09 33.11 -2.04
N LYS A 204 14.02 32.67 -1.19
CA LYS A 204 13.98 32.93 0.26
C LYS A 204 14.02 34.42 0.55
N GLU A 205 14.90 35.17 -0.12
CA GLU A 205 15.01 36.61 0.05
C GLU A 205 13.72 37.35 -0.37
N MET A 206 13.13 36.98 -1.51
CA MET A 206 11.85 37.52 -2.00
C MET A 206 10.64 37.14 -1.13
N SER A 207 10.80 36.19 -0.21
CA SER A 207 9.75 35.63 0.63
C SER A 207 9.83 36.06 2.10
N ARG A 208 10.83 36.87 2.48
CA ARG A 208 11.00 37.37 3.87
C ARG A 208 9.74 38.05 4.44
N ASN A 209 8.95 38.69 3.59
CA ASN A 209 7.71 39.38 4.00
C ASN A 209 6.49 38.44 4.13
N LYS A 210 6.64 37.14 3.87
CA LYS A 210 5.58 36.12 3.97
C LYS A 210 6.04 34.98 4.89
N PRO A 211 5.74 35.05 6.20
CA PRO A 211 6.30 34.12 7.19
C PRO A 211 5.90 32.67 6.92
N ARG A 212 4.68 32.42 6.44
CA ARG A 212 4.22 31.08 6.06
C ARG A 212 5.00 30.49 4.88
N LEU A 213 5.30 31.32 3.87
CA LEU A 213 6.10 30.87 2.71
C LEU A 213 7.54 30.59 3.12
N SER A 214 8.12 31.44 3.99
CA SER A 214 9.46 31.21 4.55
C SER A 214 9.52 29.91 5.34
N ALA A 215 8.56 29.68 6.24
CA ALA A 215 8.50 28.46 7.04
C ALA A 215 8.41 27.20 6.17
N ALA A 216 7.57 27.21 5.13
CA ALA A 216 7.45 26.09 4.19
C ALA A 216 8.76 25.85 3.41
N LEU A 217 9.44 26.92 2.96
CA LEU A 217 10.75 26.82 2.29
C LEU A 217 11.85 26.33 3.24
N ASP A 218 11.79 26.67 4.51
CA ASP A 218 12.74 26.20 5.53
C ASP A 218 12.49 24.73 5.89
N ALA A 219 11.23 24.31 6.00
CA ALA A 219 10.86 22.90 6.14
C ALA A 219 11.33 22.06 4.94
N ALA A 220 11.13 22.56 3.72
CA ALA A 220 11.66 21.94 2.50
C ALA A 220 13.20 21.88 2.50
N SER A 221 13.87 22.91 3.05
CA SER A 221 15.33 22.91 3.20
C SER A 221 15.81 21.85 4.19
N ALA A 222 15.08 21.66 5.28
CA ALA A 222 15.38 20.62 6.26
C ALA A 222 15.18 19.21 5.70
N ALA A 223 14.13 18.99 4.89
CA ALA A 223 13.90 17.72 4.19
C ALA A 223 15.07 17.40 3.22
N VAL A 224 15.47 18.39 2.43
CA VAL A 224 16.62 18.32 1.52
C VAL A 224 17.91 17.97 2.26
N ALA A 225 18.19 18.64 3.38
CA ALA A 225 19.38 18.37 4.19
C ALA A 225 19.38 16.95 4.76
N LYS A 226 18.24 16.48 5.29
CA LYS A 226 18.10 15.10 5.79
C LYS A 226 18.34 14.05 4.71
N GLU A 227 17.82 14.27 3.50
CA GLU A 227 18.07 13.39 2.36
C GLU A 227 19.57 13.38 1.98
N GLU A 228 20.22 14.55 1.95
CA GLU A 228 21.65 14.67 1.63
C GLU A 228 22.57 14.05 2.69
N GLU A 229 22.13 14.00 3.94
CA GLU A 229 22.76 13.25 5.03
C GLU A 229 22.59 11.72 4.88
N GLY A 230 21.84 11.25 3.88
CA GLY A 230 21.62 9.83 3.59
C GLY A 230 20.43 9.22 4.35
N LYS A 231 19.59 10.03 5.01
CA LYS A 231 18.39 9.55 5.72
C LYS A 231 17.23 9.36 4.74
N GLU A 232 17.27 8.24 4.01
CA GLU A 232 16.25 7.83 3.05
C GLU A 232 15.10 7.05 3.71
N ASP A 233 14.43 7.67 4.69
CA ASP A 233 13.42 7.02 5.52
C ASP A 233 12.04 7.67 5.35
N SER A 234 10.98 7.00 5.82
CA SER A 234 9.58 7.49 5.74
C SER A 234 9.41 8.88 6.36
N GLU A 235 10.13 9.19 7.45
CA GLU A 235 10.08 10.51 8.09
C GLU A 235 10.54 11.64 7.15
N THR A 236 11.57 11.38 6.34
CA THR A 236 12.07 12.35 5.36
C THR A 236 11.05 12.55 4.24
N LEU A 237 10.39 11.48 3.80
CA LEU A 237 9.32 11.55 2.80
C LEU A 237 8.10 12.33 3.32
N GLU A 238 7.71 12.14 4.57
CA GLU A 238 6.62 12.89 5.20
C GLU A 238 6.92 14.40 5.26
N LEU A 239 8.16 14.79 5.60
CA LEU A 239 8.59 16.19 5.59
C LEU A 239 8.53 16.80 4.19
N TYR A 240 8.90 16.04 3.15
CA TYR A 240 8.70 16.45 1.76
C TYR A 240 7.22 16.65 1.42
N GLN A 241 6.36 15.70 1.77
CA GLN A 241 4.92 15.77 1.49
C GLN A 241 4.26 16.96 2.19
N GLN A 242 4.60 17.19 3.47
CA GLN A 242 4.08 18.32 4.25
C GLN A 242 4.51 19.66 3.63
N SER A 243 5.80 19.83 3.37
CA SER A 243 6.33 21.08 2.79
C SER A 243 5.80 21.35 1.39
N LEU A 244 5.71 20.32 0.53
CA LEU A 244 5.09 20.43 -0.80
C LEU A 244 3.62 20.82 -0.74
N GLY A 245 2.86 20.24 0.20
CA GLY A 245 1.46 20.59 0.41
C GLY A 245 1.27 22.07 0.73
N GLU A 246 2.09 22.61 1.63
CA GLU A 246 2.08 24.03 1.97
C GLU A 246 2.53 24.91 0.79
N LEU A 247 3.59 24.54 0.07
CA LEU A 247 4.10 25.31 -1.06
C LEU A 247 3.12 25.35 -2.25
N LEU A 248 2.40 24.25 -2.53
CA LEU A 248 1.36 24.19 -3.57
C LEU A 248 0.17 25.11 -3.24
N LEU A 249 -0.26 25.13 -1.97
CA LEU A 249 -1.27 26.08 -1.48
C LEU A 249 -0.83 27.53 -1.68
N MET A 250 0.44 27.84 -1.36
CA MET A 250 0.99 29.18 -1.54
C MET A 250 1.12 29.57 -3.02
N LEU A 251 1.55 28.64 -3.89
CA LEU A 251 1.64 28.87 -5.33
C LEU A 251 0.29 29.26 -5.95
N ALA A 252 -0.81 28.65 -5.49
CA ALA A 252 -2.16 28.99 -5.95
C ALA A 252 -2.57 30.42 -5.57
N ALA A 253 -2.08 30.93 -4.44
CA ALA A 253 -2.35 32.29 -3.95
C ALA A 253 -1.34 33.35 -4.43
N GLU A 254 -0.26 32.95 -5.12
CA GLU A 254 0.76 33.87 -5.60
C GLU A 254 0.36 34.56 -6.93
N PRO A 255 0.44 35.90 -7.01
CA PRO A 255 0.22 36.61 -8.26
C PRO A 255 1.28 36.26 -9.31
N ALA A 256 0.95 36.46 -10.58
CA ALA A 256 1.90 36.27 -11.67
C ALA A 256 3.13 37.18 -11.49
N GLY A 257 4.32 36.61 -11.63
CA GLY A 257 5.58 37.33 -11.50
C GLY A 257 6.75 36.41 -11.17
N ARG A 258 7.94 37.01 -11.03
CA ARG A 258 9.20 36.26 -10.88
C ARG A 258 9.23 35.33 -9.66
N ARG A 259 8.63 35.73 -8.54
CA ARG A 259 8.56 34.87 -7.33
C ARG A 259 7.72 33.62 -7.59
N ARG A 260 6.64 33.74 -8.37
CA ARG A 260 5.78 32.59 -8.72
C ARG A 260 6.51 31.62 -9.65
N GLU A 261 7.28 32.11 -10.61
CA GLU A 261 8.13 31.28 -11.48
C GLU A 261 9.17 30.51 -10.67
N LEU A 262 9.89 31.20 -9.78
CA LEU A 262 10.90 30.60 -8.91
C LEU A 262 10.27 29.57 -7.95
N LEU A 263 9.12 29.90 -7.37
CA LEU A 263 8.37 28.99 -6.49
C LEU A 263 7.89 27.76 -7.25
N HIS A 264 7.41 27.92 -8.48
CA HIS A 264 6.99 26.81 -9.32
C HIS A 264 8.16 25.89 -9.66
N ALA A 265 9.32 26.45 -10.04
CA ALA A 265 10.52 25.68 -10.34
C ALA A 265 11.04 24.93 -9.10
N GLU A 266 11.05 25.57 -7.92
CA GLU A 266 11.43 24.93 -6.65
C GLU A 266 10.48 23.78 -6.31
N ILE A 267 9.16 23.96 -6.47
CA ILE A 267 8.18 22.90 -6.23
C ILE A 267 8.42 21.71 -7.17
N GLN A 268 8.64 21.94 -8.47
CA GLN A 268 8.93 20.87 -9.42
C GLN A 268 10.18 20.07 -9.03
N MET A 269 11.23 20.76 -8.59
CA MET A 269 12.44 20.12 -8.10
C MET A 269 12.18 19.28 -6.83
N LEU A 270 11.46 19.83 -5.85
CA LEU A 270 11.11 19.13 -4.61
C LEU A 270 10.19 17.92 -4.86
N MET A 271 9.26 18.02 -5.81
CA MET A 271 8.40 16.89 -6.22
C MET A 271 9.24 15.75 -6.79
N GLY A 272 10.19 16.05 -7.70
CA GLY A 272 11.09 15.04 -8.26
C GLY A 272 11.93 14.34 -7.19
N ARG A 273 12.43 15.08 -6.19
CA ARG A 273 13.17 14.49 -5.06
C ARG A 273 12.28 13.60 -4.17
N ALA A 274 11.05 14.04 -3.89
CA ALA A 274 10.10 13.28 -3.08
C ALA A 274 9.66 11.98 -3.79
N GLU A 275 9.40 12.03 -5.09
CA GLU A 275 9.07 10.86 -5.91
C GLU A 275 10.23 9.86 -5.95
N TYR A 276 11.45 10.36 -6.16
CA TYR A 276 12.65 9.53 -6.10
C TYR A 276 12.80 8.83 -4.75
N LEU A 277 12.71 9.58 -3.64
CA LEU A 277 12.80 9.04 -2.29
C LEU A 277 11.73 7.98 -2.01
N LYS A 278 10.50 8.19 -2.52
CA LYS A 278 9.41 7.22 -2.40
C LYS A 278 9.73 5.90 -3.12
N GLU A 279 10.28 5.95 -4.34
CA GLU A 279 10.74 4.75 -5.03
C GLU A 279 11.84 4.03 -4.24
N GLN A 280 12.73 4.78 -3.57
CA GLN A 280 13.79 4.19 -2.75
C GLN A 280 13.29 3.41 -1.55
N ILE A 281 12.33 3.96 -0.82
CA ILE A 281 11.72 3.29 0.33
C ILE A 281 11.06 1.99 -0.13
N LYS A 282 10.35 2.01 -1.26
CA LYS A 282 9.67 0.84 -1.82
C LYS A 282 10.61 -0.31 -2.22
N ILE A 283 11.78 0.02 -2.78
CA ILE A 283 12.79 -1.00 -3.12
C ILE A 283 13.33 -1.67 -1.85
N LYS A 284 13.64 -0.88 -0.80
CA LYS A 284 14.11 -1.43 0.49
C LYS A 284 13.07 -2.33 1.15
N GLU A 285 11.79 -1.95 1.10
CA GLU A 285 10.69 -2.78 1.59
C GLU A 285 10.60 -4.12 0.83
N SER A 286 10.66 -4.07 -0.51
CA SER A 286 10.64 -5.27 -1.35
C SER A 286 11.83 -6.21 -1.09
N GLN A 287 13.00 -5.65 -0.82
CA GLN A 287 14.21 -6.39 -0.45
C GLN A 287 14.06 -7.08 0.91
N TRP A 288 13.60 -6.34 1.92
CA TRP A 288 13.36 -6.90 3.25
C TRP A 288 12.34 -8.05 3.19
N GLU A 289 11.27 -7.89 2.42
CA GLU A 289 10.27 -8.94 2.23
C GLU A 289 10.87 -10.19 1.56
N ALA A 290 11.67 -10.00 0.50
CA ALA A 290 12.35 -11.11 -0.17
C ALA A 290 13.34 -11.86 0.75
N GLU A 291 14.09 -11.13 1.58
CA GLU A 291 15.08 -11.69 2.52
C GLU A 291 14.41 -12.40 3.71
N SER A 292 13.36 -11.82 4.27
CA SER A 292 12.59 -12.43 5.38
C SER A 292 12.02 -13.80 4.98
N LEU A 293 11.57 -13.95 3.73
CA LEU A 293 11.09 -15.21 3.16
C LEU A 293 12.21 -16.26 2.95
N GLY A 294 13.47 -15.85 2.87
CA GLY A 294 14.62 -16.76 2.88
C GLY A 294 14.85 -17.38 4.25
N ASN A 295 14.59 -16.62 5.32
CA ASN A 295 14.83 -17.03 6.70
C ASN A 295 13.68 -17.88 7.28
N GLU A 296 12.44 -17.69 6.80
CA GLU A 296 11.31 -18.56 7.15
C GLU A 296 11.44 -19.99 6.57
N GLY A 297 12.13 -20.15 5.45
CA GLY A 297 12.43 -21.49 4.90
C GLY A 297 13.32 -22.35 5.82
N LEU A 298 14.13 -21.71 6.67
CA LEU A 298 14.93 -22.39 7.68
C LEU A 298 14.11 -22.73 8.93
N SER A 299 13.10 -21.92 9.28
CA SER A 299 12.23 -22.17 10.44
C SER A 299 11.16 -23.24 10.15
N ASP A 300 10.66 -23.34 8.92
CA ASP A 300 9.77 -24.42 8.50
C ASP A 300 10.47 -25.78 8.44
N SER A 301 11.77 -25.81 8.13
CA SER A 301 12.57 -27.05 8.22
C SER A 301 12.76 -27.54 9.66
N VAL A 302 12.66 -26.65 10.66
CA VAL A 302 12.73 -27.01 12.09
C VAL A 302 11.35 -27.33 12.65
N ARG A 303 10.27 -26.81 12.05
CA ARG A 303 8.89 -27.12 12.48
C ARG A 303 8.39 -28.48 11.97
N ASN A 304 8.90 -28.95 10.82
CA ASN A 304 8.57 -30.28 10.28
C ASN A 304 9.28 -31.46 10.97
N SER A 305 10.18 -31.23 11.92
CA SER A 305 10.82 -32.30 12.71
C SER A 305 10.16 -32.58 14.06
N CYS A 306 9.07 -31.86 14.40
CA CYS A 306 8.42 -31.96 15.70
C CYS A 306 6.91 -32.17 15.58
N THR A 307 6.49 -33.25 14.91
CA THR A 307 5.20 -33.94 15.14
C THR A 307 5.20 -35.23 14.34
N LEU A 308 5.57 -36.33 14.99
CA LEU A 308 5.03 -37.69 14.80
C LEU A 308 5.66 -38.58 15.89
N GLN A 309 5.02 -38.58 17.06
CA GLN A 309 4.90 -39.72 17.97
C GLN A 309 3.46 -39.76 18.47
#